data_AF-A0A367EUN6-F1
#
_entry.id   AF-A0A367EUN6-F1
#
_cell.length_a   1.000
_cell.length_b   1.000
_cell.length_c   1.000
_cell.angle_alpha   90.00
_cell.angle_beta   90.00
_cell.angle_gamma   90.00
#
_symmetry.space_group_name_H-M   'P 1'
#
loop_
_entity.id
_entity.type
_entity.pdbx_description
1 polymer ?
#
loop_
_entity_poly.entity_id
_entity_poly.type
_entity_poly.pdbx_seq_one_letter_code
_entity_poly.pdbx_strand_id
1 'polypeptide(L)'
;MNANDPMRAPGGRGPRARVQSATGGGNGPETPEDGRCTARTRSGGRCRGMAVTGATVCRMHGGAAPQVRAAAQRREATAEFLRTYGDVDGPQEDPAVVVSRLIRQAAGHVAWLLERVQETEADALVWGMTSEVERQGGEFPGVDTTYSAAVNGWVRLYGEERDRLLKMCDLAARMGVEERLVTLAEVQTKIMFEAMNRALDALELTAAQRARVPKVMAGLLRGMAAEGRPELPAA
;
A
#
# COMPACT_ATOMS: atom_id res chain seq x y z
N MET A 1 60.13 22.68 39.19
CA MET A 1 59.34 23.92 39.25
C MET A 1 58.97 24.26 37.81
N ASN A 2 57.76 24.21 37.28
CA ASN A 2 56.37 23.88 37.65
C ASN A 2 55.76 23.26 36.36
N ALA A 3 55.05 22.13 36.33
CA ALA A 3 53.75 21.82 36.96
C ALA A 3 52.60 22.73 36.47
N ASN A 4 51.86 22.30 35.43
CA ASN A 4 50.41 22.10 35.46
C ASN A 4 49.81 21.97 34.04
N ASP A 5 49.38 20.76 33.70
CA ASP A 5 48.34 20.50 32.70
C ASP A 5 47.30 19.59 33.39
N PRO A 6 46.10 20.11 33.75
CA PRO A 6 45.06 19.30 34.35
C PRO A 6 43.92 19.05 33.36
N MET A 7 43.62 17.77 33.13
CA MET A 7 42.28 17.15 33.10
C MET A 7 42.20 16.05 32.04
N ARG A 8 42.65 14.88 32.47
CA ARG A 8 42.35 13.57 31.88
C ARG A 8 41.01 13.11 32.44
N ALA A 9 39.96 13.04 31.62
CA ALA A 9 38.70 12.38 31.98
C ALA A 9 38.78 10.87 31.67
N PRO A 10 38.30 9.97 32.56
CA PRO A 10 38.31 8.53 32.33
C PRO A 10 36.95 8.00 31.87
N GLY A 11 36.99 6.95 31.04
CA GLY A 11 36.02 5.84 31.12
C GLY A 11 34.84 5.87 30.15
N GLY A 12 34.60 4.71 29.52
CA GLY A 12 33.34 4.43 28.84
C GLY A 12 33.45 3.43 27.69
N ARG A 13 33.63 2.14 28.00
CA ARG A 13 33.38 1.06 27.03
C ARG A 13 31.87 1.02 26.77
N GLY A 14 31.42 1.65 25.70
CA GLY A 14 30.10 1.36 25.13
C GLY A 14 30.10 -0.05 24.53
N PRO A 15 29.04 -0.86 24.72
CA PRO A 15 28.95 -2.15 24.06
C PRO A 15 28.89 -1.87 22.56
N ARG A 16 29.88 -2.37 21.80
CA ARG A 16 29.79 -2.42 20.35
C ARG A 16 28.65 -3.37 20.00
N ALA A 17 27.45 -2.82 19.85
CA ALA A 17 26.34 -3.53 19.25
C ALA A 17 26.77 -3.90 17.83
N ARG A 18 27.10 -5.20 17.67
CA ARG A 18 27.34 -5.80 16.37
C ARG A 18 26.00 -5.71 15.64
N VAL A 19 25.85 -4.72 14.75
CA VAL A 19 24.75 -4.66 13.79
C VAL A 19 24.95 -5.86 12.87
N GLN A 20 24.37 -6.99 13.26
CA GLN A 20 24.22 -8.12 12.37
C GLN A 20 23.17 -7.70 11.37
N SER A 21 23.59 -7.39 10.15
CA SER A 21 22.72 -7.26 9.00
C SER A 21 21.93 -8.56 8.86
N ALA A 22 20.68 -8.54 9.31
CA ALA A 22 19.74 -9.63 9.20
C ALA A 22 19.23 -9.73 7.75
N THR A 23 20.09 -10.16 6.83
CA THR A 23 19.67 -10.66 5.51
C THR A 23 19.36 -12.17 5.58
N GLY A 24 18.84 -12.64 6.71
CA GLY A 24 18.39 -14.01 6.91
C GLY A 24 16.87 -14.07 6.71
N GLY A 25 16.43 -14.75 5.66
CA GLY A 25 15.01 -15.02 5.41
C GLY A 25 14.31 -15.53 6.68
N GLY A 26 13.25 -14.82 7.08
CA GLY A 26 12.52 -15.06 8.31
C GLY A 26 11.75 -16.38 8.29
N ASN A 27 12.41 -17.49 8.56
CA ASN A 27 11.76 -18.76 8.90
C ASN A 27 11.30 -18.76 10.38
N GLY A 28 10.48 -17.77 10.75
CA GLY A 28 9.67 -17.90 11.97
C GLY A 28 8.46 -18.78 11.66
N PRO A 29 7.97 -19.64 12.59
CA PRO A 29 6.77 -20.41 12.31
C PRO A 29 5.58 -19.45 12.20
N GLU A 30 5.12 -19.24 10.97
CA GLU A 30 3.91 -18.50 10.62
C GLU A 30 2.69 -19.17 11.25
N THR A 31 1.66 -18.38 11.55
CA THR A 31 0.38 -18.93 11.99
C THR A 31 -0.19 -19.84 10.90
N PRO A 32 -0.76 -21.01 11.23
CA PRO A 32 -1.24 -21.96 10.22
C PRO A 32 -2.37 -21.32 9.39
N GLU A 33 -2.28 -21.41 8.06
CA GLU A 33 -3.26 -20.83 7.13
C GLU A 33 -4.69 -21.34 7.39
N ASP A 34 -4.83 -22.61 7.79
CA ASP A 34 -6.12 -23.23 8.11
C ASP A 34 -6.57 -23.01 9.57
N GLY A 35 -5.81 -22.23 10.35
CA GLY A 35 -6.06 -21.95 11.76
C GLY A 35 -5.89 -23.14 12.71
N ARG A 36 -5.53 -24.34 12.21
CA ARG A 36 -5.47 -25.56 13.02
C ARG A 36 -4.12 -25.73 13.70
N CYS A 37 -4.16 -26.33 14.88
CA CYS A 37 -2.97 -26.71 15.64
C CYS A 37 -1.98 -27.53 14.79
N THR A 38 -0.71 -27.14 14.81
CA THR A 38 0.36 -27.84 14.08
C THR A 38 0.92 -29.05 14.82
N ALA A 39 0.59 -29.21 16.10
CA ALA A 39 1.06 -30.34 16.91
C ALA A 39 0.45 -31.67 16.44
N ARG A 40 1.17 -32.77 16.69
CA ARG A 40 0.69 -34.14 16.46
C ARG A 40 0.04 -34.72 17.71
N THR A 41 -0.99 -35.54 17.52
CA THR A 41 -1.63 -36.33 18.58
C THR A 41 -0.77 -37.54 18.94
N ARG A 42 -1.09 -38.20 20.06
CA ARG A 42 -0.44 -39.47 20.46
C ARG A 42 -0.59 -40.60 19.43
N SER A 43 -1.64 -40.55 18.62
CA SER A 43 -1.89 -41.48 17.50
C SER A 43 -1.15 -41.11 16.20
N GLY A 44 -0.29 -40.09 16.21
CA GLY A 44 0.57 -39.69 15.09
C GLY A 44 -0.05 -38.71 14.07
N GLY A 45 -1.38 -38.53 14.11
CA GLY A 45 -2.10 -37.58 13.24
C GLY A 45 -1.92 -36.12 13.67
N ARG A 46 -2.18 -35.17 12.75
CA ARG A 46 -2.22 -33.74 13.10
C ARG A 46 -3.41 -33.45 14.02
N CYS A 47 -3.18 -32.63 15.05
CA CYS A 47 -4.24 -32.17 15.94
C CYS A 47 -5.32 -31.43 15.16
N ARG A 48 -6.58 -31.84 15.31
CA ARG A 48 -7.72 -31.19 14.65
C ARG A 48 -8.23 -29.94 15.38
N GLY A 49 -7.73 -29.68 16.59
CA GLY A 49 -8.13 -28.53 17.40
C GLY A 49 -7.63 -27.21 16.82
N MET A 50 -8.39 -26.14 17.06
CA MET A 50 -8.02 -24.80 16.59
C MET A 50 -6.83 -24.26 17.38
N ALA A 51 -5.88 -23.64 16.68
CA ALA A 51 -4.83 -22.88 17.35
C ALA A 51 -5.46 -21.72 18.14
N VAL A 52 -4.80 -21.31 19.23
CA VAL A 52 -5.17 -20.02 19.85
C VAL A 52 -4.86 -18.92 18.84
N THR A 53 -5.68 -17.86 18.78
CA THR A 53 -5.44 -16.72 17.89
C THR A 53 -4.01 -16.20 18.08
N GLY A 54 -3.31 -15.92 16.96
CA GLY A 54 -1.90 -15.54 16.94
C GLY A 54 -0.90 -16.65 17.25
N ALA A 55 -1.32 -17.84 17.68
CA ALA A 55 -0.47 -18.98 17.99
C ALA A 55 -0.50 -20.06 16.89
N THR A 56 0.41 -21.03 16.99
CA THR A 56 0.49 -22.18 16.07
C THR A 56 -0.10 -23.46 16.65
N VAL A 57 -0.43 -23.47 17.94
CA VAL A 57 -0.91 -24.64 18.67
C VAL A 57 -2.16 -24.33 19.48
N CYS A 58 -3.01 -25.33 19.69
CA CYS A 58 -4.22 -25.22 20.50
C CYS A 58 -3.88 -25.14 21.99
N ARG A 59 -4.87 -24.77 22.81
CA ARG A 59 -4.75 -24.72 24.28
C ARG A 59 -4.18 -26.01 24.88
N MET A 60 -4.62 -27.17 24.37
CA MET A 60 -4.22 -28.50 24.85
C MET A 60 -2.79 -28.90 24.44
N HIS A 61 -2.23 -28.29 23.40
CA HIS A 61 -0.86 -28.53 22.92
C HIS A 61 0.06 -27.34 23.22
N GLY A 62 -0.20 -26.61 24.31
CA GLY A 62 0.70 -25.57 24.83
C GLY A 62 0.33 -24.15 24.43
N GLY A 63 -0.78 -23.92 23.73
CA GLY A 63 -1.25 -22.57 23.36
C GLY A 63 -1.56 -21.66 24.56
N ALA A 64 -1.77 -22.22 25.74
CA ALA A 64 -1.96 -21.46 26.98
C ALA A 64 -0.65 -21.08 27.69
N ALA A 65 0.50 -21.63 27.27
CA ALA A 65 1.77 -21.35 27.91
C ALA A 65 2.10 -19.85 27.82
N PRO A 66 2.59 -19.19 28.89
CA PRO A 66 2.82 -17.75 28.92
C PRO A 66 3.67 -17.23 27.75
N GLN A 67 4.74 -17.95 27.40
CA GLN A 67 5.61 -17.60 26.27
C GLN A 67 4.92 -17.71 24.91
N VAL A 68 3.99 -18.66 24.75
CA VAL A 68 3.22 -18.84 23.51
C VAL A 68 2.17 -17.74 23.38
N ARG A 69 1.49 -17.40 24.48
CA ARG A 69 0.54 -16.28 24.52
C ARG A 69 1.22 -14.94 24.24
N ALA A 70 2.37 -14.68 24.85
CA ALA A 70 3.12 -13.46 24.60
C ALA A 70 3.60 -13.36 23.15
N ALA A 71 4.03 -14.48 22.55
CA ALA A 71 4.37 -14.52 21.12
C ALA A 71 3.14 -14.30 20.23
N ALA A 72 2.00 -14.89 20.57
CA ALA A 72 0.76 -14.72 19.85
C ALA A 72 0.26 -13.27 19.85
N GLN A 73 0.25 -12.63 21.02
CA GLN A 73 -0.09 -11.21 21.17
C GLN A 73 0.84 -10.31 20.34
N ARG A 74 2.15 -10.60 20.33
CA ARG A 74 3.08 -9.85 19.47
C ARG A 74 2.73 -10.01 17.98
N ARG A 75 2.43 -11.22 17.52
CA ARG A 75 2.04 -11.46 16.12
C ARG A 75 0.74 -10.75 15.77
N GLU A 76 -0.25 -10.76 16.66
CA GLU A 76 -1.52 -10.06 16.46
C GLU A 76 -1.31 -8.55 16.36
N ALA A 77 -0.53 -7.97 17.27
CA ALA A 77 -0.19 -6.55 17.24
C ALA A 77 0.57 -6.18 15.97
N THR A 78 1.54 -7.01 15.53
CA THR A 78 2.23 -6.82 14.25
C THR A 78 1.26 -6.91 13.07
N ALA A 79 0.36 -7.90 13.06
CA ALA A 79 -0.61 -8.06 11.99
C ALA A 79 -1.62 -6.90 11.93
N GLU A 80 -2.05 -6.39 13.08
CA GLU A 80 -2.88 -5.18 13.18
C GLU A 80 -2.15 -3.94 12.68
N PHE A 81 -0.89 -3.76 13.07
CA PHE A 81 -0.05 -2.69 12.58
C PHE A 81 0.08 -2.74 11.05
N LEU A 82 0.42 -3.90 10.48
CA LEU A 82 0.56 -4.08 9.04
C LEU A 82 -0.75 -3.87 8.28
N ARG A 83 -1.90 -4.31 8.82
CA ARG A 83 -3.22 -4.04 8.20
C ARG A 83 -3.57 -2.55 8.18
N THR A 84 -3.16 -1.82 9.22
CA THR A 84 -3.54 -0.41 9.39
C THR A 84 -2.61 0.52 8.63
N TYR A 85 -1.31 0.27 8.70
CA TYR A 85 -0.27 1.17 8.19
C TYR A 85 0.45 0.64 6.95
N GLY A 86 0.17 -0.61 6.55
CA GLY A 86 0.94 -1.30 5.52
C GLY A 86 2.30 -1.78 6.02
N ASP A 87 3.05 -2.43 5.14
CA ASP A 87 4.41 -2.84 5.41
C ASP A 87 5.37 -1.65 5.24
N VAL A 88 5.72 -1.02 6.35
CA VAL A 88 6.62 0.15 6.38
C VAL A 88 8.08 -0.22 6.07
N ASP A 89 8.45 -1.49 6.28
CA ASP A 89 9.79 -2.01 6.01
C ASP A 89 9.85 -2.79 4.68
N GLY A 90 8.70 -2.98 4.03
CA GLY A 90 8.55 -3.73 2.79
C GLY A 90 9.17 -3.04 1.58
N PRO A 91 9.18 -3.70 0.42
CA PRO A 91 9.63 -3.10 -0.83
C PRO A 91 8.89 -1.78 -1.08
N GLN A 92 9.64 -0.69 -1.02
CA GLN A 92 9.07 0.64 -1.24
C GLN A 92 8.81 0.83 -2.73
N GLU A 93 7.59 1.26 -3.06
CA GLU A 93 7.22 1.65 -4.42
C GLU A 93 8.05 2.87 -4.84
N ASP A 94 8.46 2.93 -6.11
CA ASP A 94 9.19 4.09 -6.62
C ASP A 94 8.33 5.36 -6.47
N PRO A 95 8.85 6.46 -5.92
CA PRO A 95 8.06 7.67 -5.68
C PRO A 95 7.34 8.20 -6.93
N ALA A 96 7.92 8.02 -8.13
CA ALA A 96 7.26 8.45 -9.37
C ALA A 96 5.97 7.67 -9.63
N VAL A 97 5.93 6.38 -9.27
CA VAL A 97 4.74 5.53 -9.38
C VAL A 97 3.69 5.95 -8.36
N VAL A 98 4.11 6.21 -7.11
CA VAL A 98 3.21 6.68 -6.04
C VAL A 98 2.55 8.01 -6.43
N VAL A 99 3.34 8.99 -6.88
CA VAL A 99 2.84 10.31 -7.29
C VAL A 99 1.88 10.19 -8.47
N SER A 100 2.22 9.39 -9.49
CA SER A 100 1.35 9.16 -10.65
C SER A 100 0.00 8.54 -10.26
N ARG A 101 0.01 7.57 -9.32
CA ARG A 101 -1.22 6.97 -8.79
C ARG A 101 -2.07 7.98 -8.03
N LEU A 102 -1.47 8.82 -7.20
CA LEU A 102 -2.18 9.89 -6.48
C LEU A 102 -2.80 10.92 -7.42
N ILE A 103 -2.08 11.32 -8.48
CA ILE A 103 -2.62 12.22 -9.53
C ILE A 103 -3.85 11.60 -10.19
N ARG A 104 -3.77 10.32 -10.56
CA ARG A 104 -4.91 9.61 -11.17
C ARG A 104 -6.11 9.54 -10.22
N GLN A 105 -5.87 9.29 -8.94
CA GLN A 105 -6.94 9.27 -7.93
C GLN A 105 -7.59 10.65 -7.79
N ALA A 106 -6.80 11.72 -7.66
CA ALA A 106 -7.30 13.09 -7.59
C ALA A 106 -8.08 13.48 -8.85
N ALA A 107 -7.62 13.06 -10.04
CA ALA A 107 -8.36 13.27 -11.29
C ALA A 107 -9.74 12.57 -11.28
N GLY A 108 -9.81 11.35 -10.73
CA GLY A 108 -11.08 10.65 -10.52
C GLY A 108 -12.01 11.39 -9.56
N HIS A 109 -11.48 11.91 -8.45
CA HIS A 109 -12.27 12.73 -7.52
C HIS A 109 -12.79 14.01 -8.17
N VAL A 110 -11.98 14.71 -8.97
CA VAL A 110 -12.39 15.90 -9.71
C VAL A 110 -13.55 15.56 -10.66
N ALA A 111 -13.47 14.44 -11.38
CA ALA A 111 -14.53 14.00 -12.29
C ALA A 111 -15.82 13.69 -11.52
N TRP A 112 -15.73 12.95 -10.41
CA TRP A 112 -16.88 12.63 -9.56
C TRP A 112 -17.51 13.87 -8.93
N LEU A 113 -16.70 14.82 -8.44
CA LEU A 113 -17.17 16.08 -7.85
C LEU A 113 -17.87 16.96 -8.90
N LEU A 114 -17.36 17.00 -10.13
CA LEU A 114 -18.02 17.72 -11.23
C LEU A 114 -19.42 17.16 -11.48
N GLU A 115 -19.56 15.85 -11.49
CA GLU A 115 -20.86 15.19 -11.66
C GLU A 115 -21.83 15.58 -10.53
N ARG A 116 -21.38 15.58 -9.27
CA ARG A 116 -22.21 16.03 -8.13
C ARG A 116 -22.62 17.50 -8.24
N VAL A 117 -21.72 18.36 -8.72
CA VAL A 117 -22.05 19.78 -8.98
C VAL A 117 -23.09 19.90 -10.10
N GLN A 118 -22.99 19.10 -11.17
CA GLN A 118 -23.93 19.12 -12.29
C GLN A 118 -25.32 18.58 -11.94
N GLU A 119 -25.41 17.64 -11.00
CA GLU A 119 -26.68 17.11 -10.48
C GLU A 119 -27.37 18.06 -9.47
N THR A 120 -26.67 19.09 -9.00
CA THR A 120 -27.23 20.03 -8.02
C THR A 120 -28.01 21.13 -8.74
N GLU A 121 -29.24 21.38 -8.29
CA GLU A 121 -30.07 22.48 -8.82
C GLU A 121 -29.35 23.83 -8.71
N ALA A 122 -29.53 24.68 -9.73
CA ALA A 122 -28.72 25.87 -9.91
C ALA A 122 -28.86 26.89 -8.75
N ASP A 123 -30.04 26.97 -8.14
CA ASP A 123 -30.30 27.80 -6.96
C ASP A 123 -29.60 27.24 -5.71
N ALA A 124 -29.63 25.92 -5.53
CA ALA A 124 -28.96 25.21 -4.44
C ALA A 124 -27.42 25.28 -4.48
N LEU A 125 -26.83 25.69 -5.60
CA LEU A 125 -25.38 25.92 -5.73
C LEU A 125 -24.89 27.16 -4.95
N VAL A 126 -25.77 28.15 -4.80
CA VAL A 126 -25.43 29.48 -4.24
C VAL A 126 -26.32 29.88 -3.06
N TRP A 127 -27.43 29.19 -2.85
CA TRP A 127 -28.40 29.44 -1.79
C TRP A 127 -28.70 28.15 -1.04
N GLY A 128 -28.58 28.17 0.29
CA GLY A 128 -28.78 26.95 1.09
C GLY A 128 -29.13 27.23 2.55
N MET A 129 -29.69 26.21 3.21
CA MET A 129 -29.92 26.23 4.66
C MET A 129 -28.55 26.23 5.37
N THR A 130 -28.32 27.23 6.22
CA THR A 130 -27.06 27.41 6.94
C THR A 130 -27.16 27.14 8.43
N SER A 131 -28.38 27.09 8.98
CA SER A 131 -28.62 26.71 10.36
C SER A 131 -30.02 26.12 10.54
N GLU A 132 -30.13 25.08 11.37
CA GLU A 132 -31.37 24.55 11.89
C GLU A 132 -31.24 24.50 13.41
N VAL A 133 -32.16 25.14 14.12
CA VAL A 133 -32.17 25.20 15.59
C VAL A 133 -33.52 24.69 16.09
N GLU A 134 -33.51 23.51 16.72
CA GLU A 134 -34.70 22.99 17.41
C GLU A 134 -34.83 23.63 18.79
N ARG A 135 -35.94 24.32 19.03
CA ARG A 135 -36.29 24.89 20.33
C ARG A 135 -37.37 24.04 21.00
N GLN A 136 -36.95 23.26 22.00
CA GLN A 136 -37.85 22.38 22.76
C GLN A 136 -38.59 23.09 23.92
N GLY A 137 -38.28 24.35 24.22
CA GLY A 137 -38.96 25.12 25.28
C GLY A 137 -38.85 26.64 25.08
N GLY A 138 -39.89 27.37 25.52
CA GLY A 138 -40.05 28.81 25.34
C GLY A 138 -41.44 29.18 24.80
N GLU A 139 -41.69 30.47 24.56
CA GLU A 139 -42.97 30.99 24.05
C GLU A 139 -43.29 30.49 22.62
N PHE A 140 -42.26 30.13 21.85
CA PHE A 140 -42.38 29.59 20.49
C PHE A 140 -41.54 28.30 20.35
N PRO A 141 -42.07 27.14 20.72
CA PRO A 141 -41.42 25.85 20.44
C PRO A 141 -41.51 25.54 18.94
N GLY A 142 -40.45 24.97 18.37
CA GLY A 142 -40.38 24.67 16.93
C GLY A 142 -38.96 24.62 16.39
N VAL A 143 -38.84 24.46 15.06
CA VAL A 143 -37.57 24.45 14.35
C VAL A 143 -37.39 25.77 13.62
N ASP A 144 -36.36 26.53 14.00
CA ASP A 144 -35.93 27.72 13.27
C ASP A 144 -34.93 27.31 12.19
N THR A 145 -35.25 27.55 10.92
CA THR A 145 -34.31 27.35 9.81
C THR A 145 -33.85 28.70 9.27
N THR A 146 -32.54 28.85 9.13
CA THR A 146 -31.91 30.03 8.51
C THR A 146 -31.32 29.62 7.16
N TYR A 147 -31.65 30.38 6.12
CA TYR A 147 -31.09 30.24 4.78
C TYR A 147 -30.23 31.45 4.46
N SER A 148 -29.08 31.24 3.82
CA SER A 148 -28.26 32.35 3.34
C SER A 148 -27.54 31.99 2.05
N ALA A 149 -27.05 33.03 1.36
CA ALA A 149 -26.15 32.84 0.22
C ALA A 149 -24.82 32.25 0.73
N ALA A 150 -24.59 30.97 0.43
CA ALA A 150 -23.37 30.25 0.76
C ALA A 150 -23.03 29.31 -0.39
N VAL A 151 -21.75 29.22 -0.74
CA VAL A 151 -21.29 28.32 -1.79
C VAL A 151 -21.56 26.88 -1.36
N ASN A 152 -22.24 26.13 -2.21
CA ASN A 152 -22.53 24.72 -1.98
C ASN A 152 -21.24 23.92 -1.70
N GLY A 153 -21.31 22.98 -0.76
CA GLY A 153 -20.17 22.15 -0.35
C GLY A 153 -19.51 21.42 -1.52
N TRP A 154 -20.28 20.97 -2.52
CA TRP A 154 -19.76 20.32 -3.71
C TRP A 154 -18.92 21.27 -4.58
N VAL A 155 -19.38 22.51 -4.79
CA VAL A 155 -18.64 23.51 -5.57
C VAL A 155 -17.32 23.86 -4.89
N ARG A 156 -17.34 24.01 -3.56
CA ARG A 156 -16.14 24.26 -2.77
C ARG A 156 -15.14 23.11 -2.87
N LEU A 157 -15.59 21.87 -2.59
CA LEU A 157 -14.74 20.68 -2.66
C LEU A 157 -14.19 20.46 -4.07
N TYR A 158 -14.99 20.71 -5.10
CA TYR A 158 -14.57 20.64 -6.50
C TYR A 158 -13.43 21.62 -6.82
N GLY A 159 -13.55 22.87 -6.37
CA GLY A 159 -12.48 23.86 -6.50
C GLY A 159 -11.20 23.44 -5.75
N GLU A 160 -11.34 23.03 -4.50
CA GLU A 160 -10.22 22.59 -3.65
C GLU A 160 -9.47 21.39 -4.25
N GLU A 161 -10.19 20.38 -4.76
CA GLU A 161 -9.57 19.19 -5.35
C GLU A 161 -8.92 19.50 -6.71
N ARG A 162 -9.50 20.42 -7.51
CA ARG A 162 -8.87 20.90 -8.75
C ARG A 162 -7.57 21.63 -8.50
N ASP A 163 -7.54 22.51 -7.50
CA ASP A 163 -6.31 23.21 -7.10
C ASP A 163 -5.25 22.23 -6.59
N ARG A 164 -5.67 21.21 -5.83
CA ARG A 164 -4.77 20.14 -5.37
C ARG A 164 -4.22 19.33 -6.54
N LEU A 165 -5.06 18.92 -7.48
CA LEU A 165 -4.64 18.19 -8.68
C LEU A 165 -3.63 19.00 -9.50
N LEU A 166 -3.90 20.30 -9.73
CA LEU A 166 -2.98 21.17 -10.45
C LEU A 166 -1.61 21.26 -9.76
N LYS A 167 -1.60 21.41 -8.43
CA LYS A 167 -0.36 21.43 -7.62
C LYS A 167 0.41 20.11 -7.69
N MET A 168 -0.29 18.97 -7.67
CA MET A 168 0.34 17.66 -7.81
C MET A 168 0.96 17.48 -9.21
N CYS A 169 0.27 17.91 -10.27
CA CYS A 169 0.80 17.87 -11.63
C CYS A 169 2.04 18.78 -11.79
N ASP A 170 2.02 20.00 -11.26
CA ASP A 170 3.18 20.91 -11.27
C ASP A 170 4.37 20.29 -10.52
N LEU A 171 4.14 19.72 -9.33
CA LEU A 171 5.19 19.03 -8.57
C LEU A 171 5.76 17.82 -9.34
N ALA A 172 4.90 17.01 -9.94
CA ALA A 172 5.32 15.84 -10.72
C ALA A 172 6.17 16.23 -11.93
N ALA A 173 5.80 17.31 -12.63
CA ALA A 173 6.60 17.86 -13.73
C ALA A 173 7.99 18.33 -13.24
N ARG A 174 8.05 19.05 -12.12
CA ARG A 174 9.33 19.51 -11.54
C ARG A 174 10.23 18.37 -11.07
N MET A 175 9.62 17.27 -10.62
CA MET A 175 10.34 16.07 -10.17
C MET A 175 10.77 15.15 -11.33
N GLY A 176 10.36 15.42 -12.57
CA GLY A 176 10.65 14.54 -13.71
C GLY A 176 9.99 13.16 -13.58
N VAL A 177 8.76 13.13 -13.05
CA VAL A 177 8.03 11.87 -12.80
C VAL A 177 7.82 11.08 -14.09
N GLU A 178 7.51 11.75 -15.20
CA GLU A 178 7.23 11.08 -16.47
C GLU A 178 8.48 10.40 -17.04
N GLU A 179 9.62 11.08 -17.02
CA GLU A 179 10.92 10.54 -17.43
C GLU A 179 11.32 9.35 -16.55
N ARG A 180 11.08 9.46 -15.24
CA ARG A 180 11.34 8.35 -14.31
C ARG A 180 10.46 7.14 -14.61
N LEU A 181 9.17 7.35 -14.91
CA LEU A 181 8.25 6.26 -15.27
C LEU A 181 8.66 5.58 -16.59
N VAL A 182 9.10 6.35 -17.59
CA VAL A 182 9.65 5.79 -18.83
C VAL A 182 10.89 4.96 -18.53
N THR A 183 11.82 5.50 -17.74
CA THR A 183 13.05 4.78 -17.34
C THR A 183 12.72 3.45 -16.64
N LEU A 184 11.76 3.45 -15.71
CA LEU A 184 11.31 2.24 -15.02
C LEU A 184 10.71 1.23 -15.99
N ALA A 185 9.87 1.69 -16.93
CA ALA A 185 9.27 0.83 -17.95
C ALA A 185 10.32 0.21 -18.89
N GLU A 186 11.36 0.96 -19.25
CA GLU A 186 12.48 0.46 -20.06
C GLU A 186 13.29 -0.60 -19.30
N VAL A 187 13.63 -0.33 -18.04
CA VAL A 187 14.34 -1.29 -17.17
C VAL A 187 13.54 -2.57 -17.02
N GLN A 188 12.25 -2.47 -16.73
CA GLN A 188 11.36 -3.63 -16.61
C GLN A 188 11.30 -4.43 -17.91
N THR A 189 11.22 -3.75 -19.05
CA THR A 189 11.21 -4.40 -20.38
C THR A 189 12.51 -5.14 -20.63
N LYS A 190 13.65 -4.53 -20.30
CA LYS A 190 14.97 -5.16 -20.44
C LYS A 190 15.08 -6.42 -19.58
N ILE A 191 14.66 -6.36 -18.31
CA ILE A 191 14.65 -7.52 -17.41
C ILE A 191 13.79 -8.64 -18.00
N MET A 192 12.59 -8.33 -18.49
CA MET A 192 11.71 -9.31 -19.10
C MET A 192 12.35 -9.97 -20.33
N PHE A 193 12.95 -9.17 -21.22
CA PHE A 193 13.62 -9.67 -22.41
C PHE A 193 14.81 -10.57 -22.08
N GLU A 194 15.63 -10.19 -21.10
CA GLU A 194 16.74 -11.01 -20.61
C GLU A 194 16.25 -12.33 -20.01
N ALA A 195 15.18 -12.30 -19.21
CA ALA A 195 14.58 -13.49 -18.63
C ALA A 195 14.03 -14.44 -19.72
N MET A 196 13.33 -13.89 -20.72
CA MET A 196 12.81 -14.67 -21.84
C MET A 196 13.92 -15.34 -22.65
N ASN A 197 15.01 -14.63 -22.96
CA ASN A 197 16.13 -15.21 -23.69
C ASN A 197 16.82 -16.31 -22.88
N ARG A 198 17.05 -16.09 -21.57
CA ARG A 198 17.60 -17.14 -20.69
C ARG A 198 16.71 -18.37 -20.64
N ALA A 199 15.38 -18.20 -20.63
CA ALA A 199 14.45 -19.31 -20.69
C ALA A 199 14.55 -20.08 -22.02
N LEU A 200 14.60 -19.36 -23.15
CA LEU A 200 14.76 -19.98 -24.48
C LEU A 200 16.10 -20.71 -24.64
N ASP A 201 17.17 -20.19 -24.02
CA ASP A 201 18.47 -20.85 -24.00
C ASP A 201 18.43 -22.14 -23.18
N ALA A 202 17.76 -22.13 -22.02
CA ALA A 202 17.59 -23.29 -21.16
C ALA A 202 16.70 -24.39 -21.77
N LEU A 203 15.88 -24.08 -22.77
CA LEU A 203 15.03 -25.05 -23.47
C LEU A 203 15.77 -25.87 -24.54
N GLU A 204 17.07 -25.63 -24.72
CA GLU A 204 17.93 -26.40 -25.65
C GLU A 204 17.35 -26.52 -27.08
N LEU A 205 16.74 -25.44 -27.57
CA LEU A 205 16.11 -25.41 -28.88
C LEU A 205 17.10 -25.77 -30.00
N THR A 206 16.63 -26.57 -30.97
CA THR A 206 17.38 -26.82 -32.21
C THR A 206 17.61 -25.52 -32.98
N ALA A 207 18.66 -25.47 -33.82
CA ALA A 207 18.97 -24.29 -34.62
C ALA A 207 17.77 -23.81 -35.47
N ALA A 208 17.01 -24.76 -36.04
CA ALA A 208 15.81 -24.46 -36.84
C ALA A 208 14.67 -23.87 -35.99
N GLN A 209 14.47 -24.36 -34.76
CA GLN A 209 13.47 -23.79 -33.84
C GLN A 209 13.88 -22.39 -33.36
N ARG A 210 15.15 -22.21 -33.00
CA ARG A 210 15.71 -20.92 -32.55
C ARG A 210 15.58 -19.84 -33.63
N ALA A 211 15.83 -20.18 -34.90
CA ALA A 211 15.67 -19.26 -36.02
C ALA A 211 14.22 -18.77 -36.23
N ARG A 212 13.21 -19.53 -35.77
CA ARG A 212 11.80 -19.14 -35.87
C ARG A 212 11.35 -18.18 -34.78
N VAL A 213 12.03 -18.14 -33.64
CA VAL A 213 11.63 -17.36 -32.46
C VAL A 213 11.40 -15.87 -32.78
N PRO A 214 12.32 -15.13 -33.44
CA PRO A 214 12.12 -13.70 -33.69
C PRO A 214 10.88 -13.42 -34.53
N LYS A 215 10.59 -14.27 -35.53
CA LYS A 215 9.42 -14.13 -36.40
C LYS A 215 8.11 -14.33 -35.64
N VAL A 216 8.07 -15.34 -34.77
CA VAL A 216 6.89 -15.63 -33.93
C VAL A 216 6.67 -14.50 -32.93
N MET A 217 7.72 -14.10 -32.21
CA MET A 217 7.67 -13.01 -31.23
C MET A 217 7.19 -11.69 -31.86
N ALA A 218 7.72 -11.33 -33.03
CA ALA A 218 7.29 -10.12 -33.75
C ALA A 218 5.82 -10.21 -34.20
N GLY A 219 5.34 -11.41 -34.57
CA GLY A 219 3.93 -11.65 -34.87
C GLY A 219 3.03 -11.40 -33.66
N LEU A 220 3.40 -11.96 -32.50
CA LEU A 220 2.65 -11.80 -31.25
C LEU A 220 2.61 -10.33 -30.79
N LEU A 221 3.74 -9.62 -30.82
CA LEU A 221 3.80 -8.21 -30.43
C LEU A 221 2.91 -7.32 -31.31
N ARG A 222 2.90 -7.56 -32.63
CA ARG A 222 2.01 -6.83 -33.54
C ARG A 222 0.54 -7.16 -33.31
N GLY A 223 0.22 -8.43 -33.01
CA GLY A 223 -1.14 -8.84 -32.65
C GLY A 223 -1.66 -8.10 -31.42
N MET A 224 -0.88 -8.10 -30.33
CA MET A 224 -1.24 -7.39 -29.10
C MET A 224 -1.37 -5.87 -29.29
N ALA A 225 -0.53 -5.26 -30.13
CA ALA A 225 -0.64 -3.83 -30.43
C ALA A 225 -1.93 -3.49 -31.18
N ALA A 226 -2.43 -4.41 -32.02
CA ALA A 226 -3.67 -4.22 -32.79
C ALA A 226 -4.93 -4.53 -31.96
N GLU A 227 -4.85 -5.46 -31.02
CA GLU A 227 -5.95 -5.85 -30.11
C GLU A 227 -6.20 -4.80 -29.00
N GLY A 228 -5.30 -3.84 -28.82
CA GLY A 228 -5.33 -2.88 -27.72
C GLY A 228 -4.76 -3.47 -26.42
N ARG A 229 -4.55 -2.64 -25.39
CA ARG A 229 -4.15 -3.16 -24.07
C ARG A 229 -5.25 -4.12 -23.60
N PRO A 230 -4.95 -5.38 -23.23
CA PRO A 230 -5.94 -6.23 -22.61
C PRO A 230 -6.49 -5.51 -21.38
N GLU A 231 -7.82 -5.43 -21.27
CA GLU A 231 -8.46 -4.95 -20.05
C GLU A 231 -7.96 -5.82 -18.90
N LEU A 232 -7.24 -5.22 -17.96
CA LEU A 232 -6.90 -5.91 -16.72
C LEU A 232 -8.24 -6.25 -16.05
N PRO A 233 -8.46 -7.51 -15.62
CA PRO A 233 -9.68 -7.86 -14.92
C PRO A 233 -9.85 -6.92 -13.71
N ALA A 234 -11.06 -6.38 -13.56
CA ALA A 234 -11.41 -5.63 -12.36
C ALA A 234 -11.17 -6.55 -11.15
N ALA A 235 -10.34 -6.07 -10.22
CA ALA A 235 -10.07 -6.75 -8.95
C ALA A 235 -11.32 -6.78 -8.07
#